data_AF-A0A5K0VKC0-F1
#
_entry.id   AF-A0A5K0VKC0-F1
#
_cell.length_a   1.000
_cell.length_b   1.000
_cell.length_c   1.000
_cell.angle_alpha   90.00
_cell.angle_beta   90.00
_cell.angle_gamma   90.00
#
_symmetry.space_group_name_H-M   'P 1'
#
loop_
_entity.id
_entity.type
_entity.pdbx_description
1 polymer ?
#
loop_
_entity_poly.entity_id
_entity_poly.type
_entity_poly.pdbx_seq_one_letter_code
_entity_poly.pdbx_strand_id
1 'polypeptide(L)'
;PGNAYVINGGNPAHDWHIYRSSVESIPPLPLTVEMCMTNLDRERASVFYKNFEGPAKSMTNASGIRSILPGFDINDFEFEPCGYSMNSIKDKALSIIHVTPEDGLSYASFEFVDAIGSKEIKNAAELEALIDRVLECFGPEEFSLAIHCDYSSLMAMLSEKHGMLGYACEKFVVQELSGGGCLIYRVSLES
;
A
#
# COMPACT_ATOMS: atom_id res chain seq x y z
N PRO A 1 12.21 -0.57 -25.34
CA PRO A 1 13.49 -0.31 -24.63
C PRO A 1 13.20 -0.22 -23.12
N GLY A 2 14.12 -0.65 -22.27
CA GLY A 2 13.96 -0.61 -20.81
C GLY A 2 14.61 0.64 -20.19
N ASN A 3 13.98 1.21 -19.17
CA ASN A 3 14.47 2.33 -18.38
C ASN A 3 14.43 1.98 -16.89
N ALA A 4 15.44 2.44 -16.15
CA ALA A 4 15.52 2.30 -14.70
C ALA A 4 15.44 3.68 -14.03
N TYR A 5 14.77 3.74 -12.89
CA TYR A 5 14.56 4.95 -12.10
C TYR A 5 14.85 4.64 -10.63
N VAL A 6 15.44 5.60 -9.94
CA VAL A 6 15.55 5.60 -8.48
C VAL A 6 14.84 6.86 -8.00
N ILE A 7 13.74 6.68 -7.28
CA ILE A 7 12.95 7.77 -6.73
C ILE A 7 13.47 8.05 -5.35
N ASN A 8 14.05 9.23 -5.17
CA ASN A 8 14.70 9.59 -3.91
C ASN A 8 13.67 9.83 -2.81
N GLY A 9 13.68 9.01 -1.77
CA GLY A 9 12.81 9.15 -0.59
C GLY A 9 13.36 10.10 0.49
N GLY A 10 14.57 10.61 0.31
CA GLY A 10 15.29 11.42 1.29
C GLY A 10 16.41 10.66 2.01
N ASN A 11 16.25 9.34 2.19
CA ASN A 11 17.25 8.41 2.71
C ASN A 11 17.24 7.13 1.85
N PRO A 12 18.38 6.48 1.57
CA PRO A 12 18.44 5.20 0.85
C PRO A 12 17.47 4.10 1.32
N ALA A 13 17.10 4.07 2.60
CA ALA A 13 16.11 3.10 3.11
C ALA A 13 14.69 3.33 2.54
N HIS A 14 14.43 4.52 2.02
CA HIS A 14 13.17 4.96 1.43
C HIS A 14 13.31 5.22 -0.07
N ASP A 15 14.38 4.79 -0.73
CA ASP A 15 14.47 4.94 -2.18
C ASP A 15 13.55 3.92 -2.88
N TRP A 16 12.77 4.38 -3.86
CA TRP A 16 11.89 3.51 -4.65
C TRP A 16 12.55 3.18 -5.98
N HIS A 17 12.90 1.91 -6.19
CA HIS A 17 13.63 1.46 -7.38
C HIS A 17 12.67 0.88 -8.40
N ILE A 18 12.64 1.44 -9.60
CA ILE A 18 11.73 1.02 -10.69
C ILE A 18 12.55 0.61 -11.90
N TYR A 19 12.21 -0.54 -12.46
CA TYR A 19 12.59 -0.89 -13.82
C TYR A 19 11.34 -1.05 -14.68
N ARG A 20 11.29 -0.38 -15.82
CA ARG A 20 10.15 -0.43 -16.73
C ARG A 20 10.60 -0.63 -18.16
N SER A 21 9.92 -1.52 -18.87
CA SER A 21 10.06 -1.70 -20.31
C SER A 21 8.68 -1.67 -20.95
N SER A 22 8.56 -0.94 -22.04
CA SER A 22 7.30 -0.76 -22.75
C SER A 22 7.49 -0.70 -24.27
N VAL A 23 6.39 -1.00 -24.97
CA VAL A 23 6.20 -0.74 -26.42
C VAL A 23 5.43 0.58 -26.58
N GLU A 24 5.58 1.26 -27.72
CA GLU A 24 5.07 2.62 -27.94
C GLU A 24 3.54 2.78 -27.83
N SER A 25 2.77 1.70 -28.02
CA SER A 25 1.31 1.68 -27.82
C SER A 25 0.93 0.89 -26.56
N ILE A 26 0.83 1.56 -25.41
CA ILE A 26 0.39 0.90 -24.17
C ILE A 26 -1.14 1.03 -24.04
N PRO A 27 -1.86 -0.06 -23.69
CA PRO A 27 -3.22 0.04 -23.18
C PRO A 27 -3.27 0.92 -21.90
N PRO A 28 -4.47 1.31 -21.42
CA PRO A 28 -4.60 2.02 -20.14
C PRO A 28 -3.88 1.27 -19.03
N LEU A 29 -3.20 1.96 -18.12
CA LEU A 29 -2.54 1.28 -17.01
C LEU A 29 -3.55 1.00 -15.88
N PRO A 30 -3.45 -0.17 -15.21
CA PRO A 30 -4.19 -0.36 -13.97
C PRO A 30 -3.70 0.65 -12.91
N LEU A 31 -4.57 0.98 -11.96
CA LEU A 31 -4.14 1.68 -10.75
C LEU A 31 -3.47 0.66 -9.84
N THR A 32 -2.23 0.91 -9.46
CA THR A 32 -1.52 0.14 -8.43
C THR A 32 -1.19 1.08 -7.28
N VAL A 33 -1.49 0.63 -6.06
CA VAL A 33 -1.19 1.33 -4.80
C VAL A 33 -0.35 0.39 -3.96
N GLU A 34 0.83 0.81 -3.59
CA GLU A 34 1.78 0.07 -2.76
C GLU A 34 2.13 0.89 -1.53
N MET A 35 2.09 0.27 -0.37
CA MET A 35 2.47 0.86 0.90
C MET A 35 3.48 -0.02 1.60
N CYS A 36 4.55 0.60 2.10
CA CYS A 36 5.57 -0.03 2.94
C CYS A 36 5.58 0.71 4.28
N MET A 37 5.27 0.00 5.36
CA MET A 37 5.05 0.56 6.69
C MET A 37 6.03 -0.09 7.66
N THR A 38 6.78 0.73 8.41
CA THR A 38 7.81 0.27 9.36
C THR A 38 7.53 0.82 10.75
N ASN A 39 8.10 0.18 11.77
CA ASN A 39 7.88 0.52 13.18
C ASN A 39 6.38 0.59 13.52
N LEU A 40 5.69 -0.54 13.33
CA LEU A 40 4.26 -0.66 13.57
C LEU A 40 3.94 -0.43 15.06
N ASP A 41 2.75 0.10 15.34
CA ASP A 41 2.25 0.18 16.70
C ASP A 41 2.26 -1.20 17.37
N ARG A 42 2.80 -1.25 18.58
CA ARG A 42 3.05 -2.51 19.28
C ARG A 42 1.77 -3.27 19.60
N GLU A 43 0.69 -2.58 19.95
CA GLU A 43 -0.59 -3.24 20.25
C GLU A 43 -1.22 -3.80 18.97
N ARG A 44 -1.19 -3.05 17.87
CA ARG A 44 -1.67 -3.50 16.55
C ARG A 44 -0.84 -4.67 16.01
N ALA A 45 0.50 -4.58 16.08
CA ALA A 45 1.40 -5.65 15.66
C ALA A 45 1.23 -6.92 16.49
N SER A 46 0.88 -6.80 17.78
CA SER A 46 0.70 -7.95 18.68
C SER A 46 -0.36 -8.96 18.20
N VAL A 47 -1.32 -8.52 17.39
CA VAL A 47 -2.38 -9.36 16.80
C VAL A 47 -1.80 -10.46 15.89
N PHE A 48 -0.66 -10.21 15.26
CA PHE A 48 -0.04 -11.13 14.30
C PHE A 48 1.02 -12.06 14.92
N TYR A 49 1.16 -12.03 16.25
CA TYR A 49 1.85 -13.07 16.98
C TYR A 49 0.92 -14.25 17.23
N LYS A 50 1.45 -15.45 17.03
CA LYS A 50 0.70 -16.69 17.27
C LYS A 50 0.38 -16.83 18.76
N ASN A 51 -0.87 -16.55 19.12
CA ASN A 51 -1.37 -16.62 20.49
C ASN A 51 -2.39 -17.77 20.63
N PHE A 52 -1.93 -19.02 20.51
CA PHE A 52 -2.70 -20.27 20.69
C PHE A 52 -3.90 -20.46 19.73
N GLU A 53 -4.34 -21.72 19.57
CA GLU A 53 -5.19 -22.24 18.46
C GLU A 53 -6.30 -21.30 17.96
N GLY A 54 -6.10 -20.67 16.81
CA GLY A 54 -7.10 -19.87 16.11
C GLY A 54 -6.79 -19.82 14.61
N PRO A 55 -7.80 -19.71 13.73
CA PRO A 55 -7.56 -19.58 12.29
C PRO A 55 -6.95 -18.20 11.97
N ALA A 56 -6.21 -18.09 10.86
CA ALA A 56 -5.71 -16.80 10.33
C ALA A 56 -6.80 -15.73 10.21
N LYS A 57 -8.05 -16.16 9.94
CA LYS A 57 -9.27 -15.33 9.98
C LYS A 57 -9.46 -14.52 11.27
N SER A 58 -9.00 -15.01 12.41
CA SER A 58 -9.04 -14.26 13.67
C SER A 58 -8.14 -13.04 13.61
N MET A 59 -6.91 -13.17 13.08
CA MET A 59 -6.00 -12.04 12.85
C MET A 59 -6.61 -11.02 11.88
N THR A 60 -7.20 -11.49 10.78
CA THR A 60 -7.87 -10.65 9.77
C THR A 60 -8.99 -9.78 10.36
N ASN A 61 -9.77 -10.33 11.29
CA ASN A 61 -10.87 -9.58 11.92
C ASN A 61 -10.39 -8.69 13.06
N ALA A 62 -9.49 -9.17 13.91
CA ALA A 62 -9.00 -8.44 15.08
C ALA A 62 -8.15 -7.22 14.71
N SER A 63 -7.36 -7.32 13.62
CA SER A 63 -6.54 -6.21 13.11
C SER A 63 -7.33 -5.15 12.34
N GLY A 64 -8.60 -5.43 12.00
CA GLY A 64 -9.39 -4.55 11.13
C GLY A 64 -9.16 -4.74 9.63
N ILE A 65 -8.24 -5.63 9.20
CA ILE A 65 -7.94 -5.90 7.77
C ILE A 65 -9.21 -6.21 6.97
N ARG A 66 -10.17 -6.95 7.55
CA ARG A 66 -11.45 -7.26 6.88
C ARG A 66 -12.21 -6.02 6.39
N SER A 67 -11.99 -4.86 7.03
CA SER A 67 -12.68 -3.61 6.74
C SER A 67 -11.96 -2.71 5.73
N ILE A 68 -10.72 -3.03 5.34
CA ILE A 68 -9.94 -2.23 4.37
C ILE A 68 -10.66 -2.17 3.01
N LEU A 69 -11.08 -3.33 2.51
CA LEU A 69 -11.81 -3.51 1.25
C LEU A 69 -13.12 -4.29 1.48
N PRO A 70 -14.21 -3.62 1.88
CA PRO A 70 -15.48 -4.29 2.14
C PRO A 70 -16.00 -5.03 0.90
N GLY A 71 -16.37 -6.30 1.08
CA GLY A 71 -16.93 -7.14 0.02
C GLY A 71 -15.90 -7.91 -0.80
N PHE A 72 -14.60 -7.75 -0.55
CA PHE A 72 -13.58 -8.63 -1.12
C PHE A 72 -13.59 -9.99 -0.42
N ASP A 73 -13.34 -11.04 -1.20
CA ASP A 73 -13.09 -12.37 -0.69
C ASP A 73 -11.64 -12.45 -0.23
N ILE A 74 -11.42 -12.90 1.01
CA ILE A 74 -10.09 -12.94 1.64
C ILE A 74 -9.65 -14.40 1.77
N ASN A 75 -8.42 -14.66 1.35
CA ASN A 75 -7.68 -15.87 1.65
C ASN A 75 -6.49 -15.50 2.53
N ASP A 76 -6.60 -15.77 3.83
CA ASP A 76 -5.61 -15.42 4.84
C ASP A 76 -4.77 -16.64 5.28
N PHE A 77 -3.56 -16.34 5.75
CA PHE A 77 -2.59 -17.32 6.20
C PHE A 77 -1.79 -16.78 7.39
N GLU A 78 -1.69 -17.59 8.43
CA GLU A 78 -0.89 -17.34 9.63
C GLU A 78 0.41 -18.14 9.51
N PHE A 79 1.56 -17.49 9.77
CA PHE A 79 2.87 -18.13 9.77
C PHE A 79 3.32 -18.55 11.17
N GLU A 80 4.32 -19.44 11.21
CA GLU A 80 4.97 -19.89 12.43
C GLU A 80 6.44 -19.41 12.47
N PRO A 81 6.95 -18.91 13.61
CA PRO A 81 6.26 -18.75 14.90
C PRO A 81 5.32 -17.53 14.99
N CYS A 82 5.39 -16.60 14.04
CA CYS A 82 4.53 -15.44 13.93
C CYS A 82 4.50 -14.96 12.47
N GLY A 83 3.65 -13.98 12.19
CA GLY A 83 3.53 -13.37 10.87
C GLY A 83 2.22 -13.73 10.19
N TYR A 84 1.86 -12.90 9.20
CA TYR A 84 0.58 -13.01 8.51
C TYR A 84 0.72 -12.61 7.05
N SER A 85 -0.03 -13.28 6.18
CA SER A 85 -0.25 -12.85 4.80
C SER A 85 -1.69 -13.07 4.41
N MET A 86 -2.19 -12.24 3.51
CA MET A 86 -3.45 -12.49 2.86
C MET A 86 -3.44 -11.97 1.45
N ASN A 87 -4.28 -12.60 0.63
CA ASN A 87 -4.70 -12.07 -0.65
C ASN A 87 -6.20 -11.79 -0.56
N SER A 88 -6.66 -10.74 -1.23
CA SER A 88 -8.08 -10.52 -1.44
C SER A 88 -8.40 -10.24 -2.90
N ILE A 89 -9.58 -10.64 -3.34
CA ILE A 89 -10.05 -10.43 -4.72
C ILE A 89 -11.50 -10.00 -4.75
N LYS A 90 -11.84 -9.17 -5.74
CA LYS A 90 -13.21 -8.86 -6.13
C LYS A 90 -13.21 -8.44 -7.59
N ASP A 91 -14.01 -9.11 -8.41
CA ASP A 91 -14.06 -8.87 -9.86
C ASP A 91 -12.67 -8.91 -10.51
N LYS A 92 -12.12 -7.75 -10.91
CA LYS A 92 -10.77 -7.62 -11.47
C LYS A 92 -9.82 -6.84 -10.57
N ALA A 93 -10.20 -6.55 -9.33
CA ALA A 93 -9.36 -5.92 -8.34
C ALA A 93 -8.81 -6.97 -7.37
N LEU A 94 -7.57 -6.76 -6.91
CA LEU A 94 -6.93 -7.61 -5.91
C LEU A 94 -6.14 -6.78 -4.91
N SER A 95 -5.94 -7.33 -3.71
CA SER A 95 -5.00 -6.78 -2.74
C SER A 95 -4.17 -7.87 -2.09
N ILE A 96 -3.00 -7.48 -1.57
CA ILE A 96 -2.08 -8.37 -0.88
C ILE A 96 -1.57 -7.65 0.36
N ILE A 97 -1.52 -8.36 1.49
CA ILE A 97 -0.88 -7.87 2.71
C ILE A 97 0.15 -8.89 3.18
N HIS A 98 1.30 -8.39 3.64
CA HIS A 98 2.32 -9.16 4.36
C HIS A 98 2.67 -8.43 5.65
N VAL A 99 2.78 -9.16 6.76
CA VAL A 99 3.09 -8.60 8.08
C VAL A 99 4.19 -9.40 8.77
N THR A 100 5.22 -8.68 9.20
CA THR A 100 6.32 -9.12 10.06
C THR A 100 6.16 -8.35 11.38
N PRO A 101 5.57 -8.95 12.43
CA PRO A 101 5.18 -8.22 13.64
C PRO A 101 6.31 -8.00 14.64
N GLU A 102 7.51 -8.53 14.40
CA GLU A 102 8.63 -8.54 15.33
C GLU A 102 8.98 -7.13 15.87
N ASP A 103 8.85 -6.94 17.18
CA ASP A 103 9.19 -5.68 17.87
C ASP A 103 10.62 -5.21 17.56
N GLY A 104 10.76 -3.91 17.23
CA GLY A 104 12.00 -3.27 16.79
C GLY A 104 12.43 -3.56 15.34
N LEU A 105 11.75 -4.48 14.64
CA LEU A 105 11.97 -4.80 13.21
C LEU A 105 10.64 -4.93 12.45
N SER A 106 9.56 -4.41 13.01
CA SER A 106 8.21 -4.65 12.52
C SER A 106 7.99 -3.97 11.17
N TYR A 107 7.30 -4.68 10.28
CA TYR A 107 7.03 -4.25 8.91
C TYR A 107 5.66 -4.78 8.45
N ALA A 108 4.93 -3.94 7.71
CA ALA A 108 3.77 -4.37 6.96
C ALA A 108 3.80 -3.79 5.54
N SER A 109 3.36 -4.56 4.56
CA SER A 109 3.11 -4.07 3.21
C SER A 109 1.64 -4.23 2.84
N PHE A 110 1.10 -3.26 2.13
CA PHE A 110 -0.20 -3.35 1.47
C PHE A 110 -0.02 -3.05 -0.01
N GLU A 111 -0.51 -3.94 -0.87
CA GLU A 111 -0.60 -3.72 -2.31
C GLU A 111 -2.06 -3.84 -2.73
N PHE A 112 -2.52 -2.93 -3.58
CA PHE A 112 -3.83 -2.97 -4.21
C PHE A 112 -3.70 -2.67 -5.70
N VAL A 113 -4.34 -3.50 -6.53
CA VAL A 113 -4.37 -3.35 -7.97
C VAL A 113 -5.82 -3.29 -8.43
N ASP A 114 -6.25 -2.14 -8.95
CA ASP A 114 -7.53 -1.94 -9.62
C ASP A 114 -7.34 -2.12 -11.13
N ALA A 115 -7.58 -3.33 -11.63
CA ALA A 115 -7.33 -3.63 -13.04
C ALA A 115 -8.26 -2.85 -13.97
N ILE A 116 -7.83 -2.68 -15.23
CA ILE A 116 -8.57 -1.90 -16.23
C ILE A 116 -10.03 -2.38 -16.34
N GLY A 117 -10.95 -1.42 -16.17
CA GLY A 117 -12.39 -1.65 -16.26
C GLY A 117 -13.04 -2.10 -14.95
N SER A 118 -12.25 -2.38 -13.91
CA SER A 118 -12.73 -2.31 -12.53
C SER A 118 -12.87 -0.84 -12.12
N LYS A 119 -13.74 -0.57 -11.14
CA LYS A 119 -14.11 0.78 -10.68
C LYS A 119 -14.24 0.81 -9.16
N GLU A 120 -13.34 0.12 -8.48
CA GLU A 120 -13.34 0.05 -7.02
C GLU A 120 -12.89 1.39 -6.42
N ILE A 121 -11.95 2.08 -7.06
CA ILE A 121 -11.52 3.44 -6.69
C ILE A 121 -11.86 4.42 -7.82
N LYS A 122 -12.75 5.39 -7.53
CA LYS A 122 -13.29 6.32 -8.53
C LYS A 122 -12.71 7.72 -8.44
N ASN A 123 -12.18 8.08 -7.28
CA ASN A 123 -11.70 9.43 -7.00
C ASN A 123 -10.65 9.42 -5.87
N ALA A 124 -10.01 10.56 -5.65
CA ALA A 124 -8.96 10.69 -4.65
C ALA A 124 -9.45 10.49 -3.21
N ALA A 125 -10.65 10.96 -2.86
CA ALA A 125 -11.18 10.78 -1.51
C ALA A 125 -11.42 9.30 -1.17
N GLU A 126 -11.85 8.49 -2.15
CA GLU A 126 -11.95 7.03 -1.99
C GLU A 126 -10.57 6.37 -1.80
N LEU A 127 -9.55 6.86 -2.51
CA LEU A 127 -8.17 6.38 -2.34
C LEU A 127 -7.60 6.78 -0.97
N GLU A 128 -7.75 8.04 -0.57
CA GLU A 128 -7.31 8.53 0.76
C GLU A 128 -7.98 7.73 1.87
N ALA A 129 -9.30 7.52 1.78
CA ALA A 129 -10.00 6.70 2.75
C ALA A 129 -9.54 5.23 2.74
N LEU A 130 -9.17 4.67 1.58
CA LEU A 130 -8.56 3.34 1.52
C LEU A 130 -7.25 3.32 2.30
N ILE A 131 -6.39 4.32 2.06
CA ILE A 131 -5.10 4.37 2.73
C ILE A 131 -5.26 4.59 4.24
N ASP A 132 -6.15 5.47 4.67
CA ASP A 132 -6.43 5.70 6.09
C ASP A 132 -6.88 4.41 6.78
N ARG A 133 -7.74 3.60 6.15
CA ARG A 133 -8.13 2.28 6.69
C ARG A 133 -6.95 1.32 6.81
N VAL A 134 -5.99 1.37 5.89
CA VAL A 134 -4.75 0.57 6.00
C VAL A 134 -3.92 1.06 7.19
N LEU A 135 -3.73 2.38 7.32
CA LEU A 135 -2.97 2.98 8.42
C LEU A 135 -3.60 2.68 9.78
N GLU A 136 -4.93 2.69 9.89
CA GLU A 136 -5.67 2.31 11.11
C GLU A 136 -5.40 0.85 11.55
N CYS A 137 -5.06 -0.05 10.62
CA CYS A 137 -4.77 -1.45 10.95
C CYS A 137 -3.38 -1.64 11.56
N PHE A 138 -2.41 -0.79 11.19
CA PHE A 138 -0.99 -1.03 11.51
C PHE A 138 -0.34 0.06 12.36
N GLY A 139 -0.78 1.32 12.22
CA GLY A 139 -0.25 2.46 12.98
C GLY A 139 1.28 2.58 12.92
N PRO A 140 1.91 2.62 11.75
CA PRO A 140 3.37 2.75 11.66
C PRO A 140 3.87 4.11 12.15
N GLU A 141 5.11 4.20 12.63
CA GLU A 141 5.77 5.50 12.83
C GLU A 141 6.11 6.16 11.48
N GLU A 142 6.41 5.36 10.46
CA GLU A 142 6.71 5.85 9.11
C GLU A 142 6.17 4.93 8.01
N PHE A 143 5.78 5.51 6.87
CA PHE A 143 5.44 4.71 5.69
C PHE A 143 5.81 5.39 4.38
N SER A 144 6.10 4.55 3.39
CA SER A 144 6.20 4.90 1.98
C SER A 144 4.92 4.53 1.24
N LEU A 145 4.50 5.38 0.31
CA LEU A 145 3.35 5.17 -0.57
C LEU A 145 3.79 5.37 -2.01
N ALA A 146 3.61 4.34 -2.83
CA ALA A 146 3.87 4.36 -4.26
C ALA A 146 2.55 4.12 -5.02
N ILE A 147 2.17 5.03 -5.90
CA ILE A 147 0.95 4.92 -6.71
C ILE A 147 1.32 5.00 -8.17
N HIS A 148 1.10 3.91 -8.90
CA HIS A 148 1.27 3.85 -10.34
C HIS A 148 -0.08 4.03 -11.03
N CYS A 149 -0.20 5.04 -11.89
CA CYS A 149 -1.47 5.38 -12.55
C CYS A 149 -1.28 6.11 -13.89
N ASP A 150 -2.38 6.26 -14.63
CA ASP A 150 -2.42 7.12 -15.82
C ASP A 150 -2.54 8.61 -15.46
N TYR A 151 -1.86 9.44 -16.26
CA TYR A 151 -1.39 10.79 -15.94
C TYR A 151 -2.46 11.88 -15.64
N SER A 152 -3.77 11.60 -15.60
CA SER A 152 -4.79 12.66 -15.80
C SER A 152 -5.80 12.98 -14.70
N SER A 153 -5.92 12.25 -13.57
CA SER A 153 -6.96 12.62 -12.58
C SER A 153 -6.63 12.43 -11.09
N LEU A 154 -5.98 11.33 -10.69
CA LEU A 154 -5.59 11.12 -9.30
C LEU A 154 -4.39 12.01 -8.88
N MET A 155 -3.47 12.20 -9.82
CA MET A 155 -2.22 12.95 -9.69
C MET A 155 -2.38 14.39 -9.19
N ALA A 156 -3.37 15.11 -9.72
CA ALA A 156 -3.62 16.50 -9.34
C ALA A 156 -4.27 16.65 -7.95
N MET A 157 -4.79 15.56 -7.38
CA MET A 157 -5.67 15.59 -6.21
C MET A 157 -4.95 15.18 -4.92
N LEU A 158 -4.00 14.23 -4.99
CA LEU A 158 -3.15 13.84 -3.85
C LEU A 158 -2.01 14.83 -3.54
N SER A 159 -1.91 15.94 -4.27
CA SER A 159 -0.84 16.93 -4.09
C SER A 159 -0.73 17.37 -2.64
N GLU A 160 0.51 17.37 -2.11
CA GLU A 160 1.11 17.75 -0.80
C GLU A 160 0.26 18.31 0.37
N LYS A 161 -0.94 18.85 0.15
CA LYS A 161 -1.75 19.58 1.13
C LYS A 161 -2.78 18.76 1.93
N HIS A 162 -3.02 17.49 1.60
CA HIS A 162 -3.82 16.62 2.47
C HIS A 162 -2.89 15.76 3.31
N GLY A 163 -2.84 16.07 4.61
CA GLY A 163 -2.28 15.17 5.61
C GLY A 163 -3.14 13.92 5.63
N MET A 164 -2.51 12.77 5.45
CA MET A 164 -3.14 11.48 5.71
C MET A 164 -3.29 11.34 7.23
N LEU A 165 -4.25 10.54 7.70
CA LEU A 165 -4.68 10.57 9.11
C LEU A 165 -3.50 10.46 10.10
N GLY A 166 -3.08 11.60 10.69
CA GLY A 166 -1.98 11.64 11.67
C GLY A 166 -0.56 11.61 11.10
N TYR A 167 -0.37 11.81 9.79
CA TYR A 167 0.95 11.73 9.15
C TYR A 167 1.33 12.98 8.34
N ALA A 168 2.53 13.47 8.59
CA ALA A 168 3.16 14.57 7.86
C ALA A 168 3.81 14.06 6.58
N CYS A 169 3.75 14.85 5.51
CA CYS A 169 4.46 14.56 4.28
C CYS A 169 5.92 15.01 4.39
N GLU A 170 6.87 14.08 4.43
CA GLU A 170 8.30 14.43 4.41
C GLU A 170 8.84 14.54 2.98
N LYS A 171 8.37 13.65 2.10
CA LYS A 171 8.79 13.62 0.71
C LYS A 171 7.60 13.38 -0.19
N PHE A 172 7.55 14.11 -1.30
CA PHE A 172 6.60 13.89 -2.39
C PHE A 172 7.34 14.00 -3.72
N VAL A 173 7.20 12.99 -4.56
CA VAL A 173 7.83 12.94 -5.89
C VAL A 173 6.81 12.45 -6.90
N VAL A 174 6.75 13.14 -8.03
CA VAL A 174 6.01 12.68 -9.21
C VAL A 174 7.01 12.35 -10.28
N GLN A 175 6.99 11.11 -10.76
CA GLN A 175 7.89 10.62 -11.81
C GLN A 175 7.09 10.14 -13.02
N GLU A 176 7.30 10.79 -14.15
CA GLU A 176 6.87 10.27 -15.46
C GLU A 176 7.67 9.05 -15.85
N LEU A 177 6.98 8.02 -16.37
CA LEU A 177 7.59 6.76 -16.73
C LEU A 177 7.56 6.54 -18.24
N SER A 178 8.62 5.92 -18.76
CA SER A 178 8.73 5.67 -20.20
C SER A 178 7.57 4.81 -20.73
N GLY A 179 6.94 5.28 -21.80
CA GLY A 179 5.78 4.65 -22.41
C GLY A 179 4.43 5.06 -21.79
N GLY A 180 4.41 6.03 -20.87
CA GLY A 180 3.18 6.65 -20.40
C GLY A 180 2.79 6.26 -18.97
N GLY A 181 1.88 7.02 -18.38
CA GLY A 181 1.61 6.94 -16.95
C GLY A 181 2.75 7.48 -16.09
N CYS A 182 2.57 7.36 -14.79
CA CYS A 182 3.43 8.01 -13.81
C CYS A 182 3.35 7.34 -12.46
N LEU A 183 4.37 7.60 -11.65
CA LEU A 183 4.45 7.24 -10.25
C LEU A 183 4.25 8.48 -9.38
N ILE A 184 3.35 8.39 -8.41
CA ILE A 184 3.37 9.24 -7.21
C ILE A 184 4.13 8.46 -6.15
N TYR A 185 5.14 9.07 -5.57
CA TYR A 185 5.85 8.51 -4.44
C TYR A 185 5.82 9.49 -3.28
N ARG A 186 5.45 8.99 -2.10
CA ARG A 186 5.38 9.78 -0.88
C ARG A 186 6.05 9.02 0.26
N VAL A 187 6.79 9.74 1.09
CA VAL A 187 7.28 9.28 2.39
C VAL A 187 6.60 10.12 3.46
N SER A 188 6.04 9.48 4.47
CA SER A 188 5.32 10.16 5.55
C SER A 188 5.76 9.65 6.92
N LEU A 189 5.74 10.53 7.91
CA LEU A 189 6.06 10.26 9.31
C LEU A 189 4.86 10.61 10.20
N GLU A 190 4.67 9.88 11.29
CA GLU A 190 3.65 10.17 12.30
C GLU A 190 3.86 11.59 12.88
N SER A 191 2.77 12.36 13.01
CA SER A 191 2.75 13.78 13.45
C SER A 191 2.49 13.97 14.93
#